data_AF-A0A7S2K2I8-F1
#
_entry.id   AF-A0A7S2K2I8-F1
#
_cell.length_a   1.000
_cell.length_b   1.000
_cell.length_c   1.000
_cell.angle_alpha   90.00
_cell.angle_beta   90.00
_cell.angle_gamma   90.00
#
_symmetry.space_group_name_H-M   'P 1'
#
loop_
_entity.id
_entity.type
_entity.pdbx_description
1 polymer ?
#
loop_
_entity_poly.entity_id
_entity_poly.type
_entity_poly.pdbx_seq_one_letter_code
_entity_poly.pdbx_strand_id
1 'polypeptide(L)'
;MISWDKKFTENNKLPSTITEEIDDSSQEQNTNLTDNQNRLLYLVDLHTRSSEGNESAEKWIRKPALAVLIYEGVVSNAFDYDYAPQSALIENRRVWINISQEGQSDVEFLREEELLHGLQISSRSYKPVICYQLSPKGRGLLKKVPRNDREAVDDFAFKSDSKELLKPVWDGSEYWLHGSFSGHKQASTITDTEDVSYVSSAYIPQCLRYGGRPTMSNAHRAHESGEAARHNLRDQDLDEVITLNSVSVIVAEYIPFGANQIVQLNNNVGSTERVQGGFISPAVDDDAAGTSMELSPDLTSVEILDYTLTNHLNFEAEINLPEDPGIVQVETFGISLNAEGTCFYGMQIEAVMERIKDNISLDHLARILVDVQQDSSEIVDSVISNYQRDLLNIIFLGDAPNRNKVNLIIANEITPHLTAEEYMDKGEYENELQQVIGDAKAAYDISEHDTLIFGAHGLLVVGPNSRRHEPLLCAYLQFITIDIFLQNYFARLWMLNDDLSN
;
A
#
# COMPACT_ATOMS: atom_id res chain seq x y z
N MET A 1 51.60 17.56 -6.09
CA MET A 1 52.42 17.24 -4.90
C MET A 1 51.42 17.03 -3.76
N ILE A 2 51.00 15.83 -3.42
CA ILE A 2 51.79 14.70 -2.91
C ILE A 2 51.34 13.39 -3.57
N SER A 3 52.33 12.50 -3.76
CA SER A 3 52.33 11.29 -4.59
C SER A 3 51.48 10.15 -4.01
N TRP A 4 50.72 9.51 -4.89
CA TRP A 4 50.36 8.10 -4.79
C TRP A 4 51.60 7.26 -5.13
N ASP A 5 51.94 6.26 -4.32
CA ASP A 5 52.37 4.93 -4.82
C ASP A 5 52.74 3.93 -3.71
N LYS A 6 52.24 2.70 -3.91
CA LYS A 6 52.78 1.39 -3.49
C LYS A 6 52.77 1.01 -2.00
N LYS A 7 51.82 0.13 -1.67
CA LYS A 7 52.07 -1.27 -1.23
C LYS A 7 50.74 -1.99 -0.98
N PHE A 8 50.22 -2.66 -2.00
CA PHE A 8 49.28 -3.77 -1.84
C PHE A 8 49.69 -4.87 -2.81
N THR A 9 50.47 -5.81 -2.30
CA THR A 9 50.76 -7.09 -2.93
C THR A 9 50.67 -8.15 -1.85
N GLU A 10 49.92 -9.21 -2.17
CA GLU A 10 49.94 -10.54 -1.54
C GLU A 10 49.26 -10.70 -0.17
N ASN A 11 47.96 -11.03 -0.21
CA ASN A 11 47.40 -12.27 0.35
C ASN A 11 45.87 -12.26 0.28
N ASN A 12 45.31 -12.54 -0.90
CA ASN A 12 43.93 -12.99 -1.02
C ASN A 12 43.95 -14.44 -1.53
N LYS A 13 44.06 -15.37 -0.59
CA LYS A 13 43.62 -16.75 -0.86
C LYS A 13 42.11 -16.71 -0.96
N LEU A 14 41.58 -17.28 -2.04
CA LEU A 14 40.15 -17.57 -2.18
C LEU A 14 39.65 -18.28 -0.91
N PRO A 15 38.41 -18.04 -0.45
CA PRO A 15 37.79 -18.89 0.53
C PRO A 15 37.80 -20.31 -0.03
N SER A 16 38.47 -21.22 0.67
CA SER A 16 38.43 -22.65 0.37
C SER A 16 36.97 -23.10 0.40
N THR A 17 36.48 -23.56 -0.74
CA THR A 17 35.27 -24.37 -0.87
C THR A 17 35.39 -25.50 0.15
N ILE A 18 34.60 -25.44 1.22
CA ILE A 18 34.42 -26.57 2.14
C ILE A 18 33.52 -27.54 1.39
N THR A 19 34.12 -28.41 0.57
CA THR A 19 33.51 -29.68 0.19
C THR A 19 33.70 -30.64 1.36
N GLU A 20 32.82 -30.53 2.36
CA GLU A 20 32.57 -31.67 3.24
C GLU A 20 31.59 -32.58 2.50
N GLU A 21 32.06 -33.79 2.15
CA GLU A 21 31.23 -34.89 1.71
C GLU A 21 30.21 -35.20 2.81
N ILE A 22 28.97 -34.77 2.61
CA ILE A 22 27.86 -35.13 3.49
C ILE A 22 27.42 -36.54 3.11
N ASP A 23 27.61 -37.45 4.06
CA ASP A 23 27.17 -38.84 4.05
C ASP A 23 25.67 -38.93 3.76
N ASP A 24 25.33 -39.61 2.67
CA ASP A 24 23.98 -39.77 2.12
C ASP A 24 23.20 -40.83 2.92
N SER A 25 22.95 -40.52 4.19
CA SER A 25 21.99 -41.23 5.02
C SER A 25 20.83 -40.31 5.37
N SER A 26 19.75 -40.52 4.63
CA SER A 26 18.41 -39.93 4.78
C SER A 26 17.84 -40.15 6.18
N GLN A 27 18.25 -39.30 7.12
CA GLN A 27 17.40 -38.91 8.24
C GLN A 27 16.77 -37.57 7.86
N GLU A 28 15.47 -37.55 7.64
CA GLU A 28 14.68 -36.32 7.58
C GLU A 28 15.02 -35.48 8.82
N GLN A 29 15.87 -34.46 8.64
CA GLN A 29 16.24 -33.57 9.73
C GLN A 29 15.08 -32.59 9.92
N ASN A 30 14.06 -33.02 10.65
CA ASN A 30 12.86 -32.21 10.85
C ASN A 30 13.22 -30.93 11.65
N THR A 31 13.10 -29.78 10.99
CA THR A 31 13.26 -28.46 11.62
C THR A 31 12.02 -28.03 12.40
N ASN A 32 10.90 -28.76 12.27
CA ASN A 32 9.56 -28.38 12.71
C ASN A 32 9.05 -27.04 12.12
N LEU A 33 9.68 -26.57 11.04
CA LEU A 33 9.28 -25.38 10.29
C LEU A 33 8.66 -25.80 8.96
N THR A 34 7.77 -24.98 8.42
CA THR A 34 7.28 -25.15 7.05
C THR A 34 8.40 -24.91 6.03
N ASP A 35 8.21 -25.36 4.79
CA ASP A 35 9.18 -25.13 3.70
C ASP A 35 9.43 -23.63 3.51
N ASN A 36 8.37 -22.82 3.48
CA ASN A 36 8.41 -21.36 3.42
C ASN A 36 9.23 -20.73 4.57
N GLN A 37 9.01 -21.16 5.81
CA GLN A 37 9.77 -20.70 6.98
C GLN A 37 11.25 -21.11 6.91
N ASN A 38 11.56 -22.32 6.45
CA ASN A 38 12.92 -22.79 6.24
C ASN A 38 13.65 -21.95 5.17
N ARG A 39 12.97 -21.67 4.05
CA ARG A 39 13.48 -20.83 2.95
C ARG A 39 13.72 -19.40 3.42
N LEU A 40 12.78 -18.82 4.16
CA LEU A 40 12.88 -17.46 4.71
C LEU A 40 14.06 -17.35 5.70
N LEU A 41 14.24 -18.34 6.58
CA LEU A 41 15.36 -18.37 7.51
C LEU A 41 16.71 -18.40 6.77
N TYR A 42 16.80 -19.19 5.70
CA TYR A 42 17.99 -19.25 4.85
C TYR A 42 18.24 -17.94 4.08
N LEU A 43 17.19 -17.34 3.50
CA LEU A 43 17.26 -16.04 2.85
C LEU A 43 17.81 -14.96 3.80
N VAL A 44 17.32 -14.89 5.03
CA VAL A 44 17.82 -13.91 6.02
C VAL A 44 19.29 -14.15 6.36
N ASP A 45 19.77 -15.40 6.43
CA ASP A 45 21.19 -15.72 6.63
C ASP A 45 22.07 -15.19 5.50
N LEU A 46 21.67 -15.40 4.23
CA LEU A 46 22.41 -14.90 3.06
C LEU A 46 22.64 -13.39 3.13
N HIS A 47 21.67 -12.64 3.67
CA HIS A 47 21.73 -11.18 3.72
C HIS A 47 22.32 -10.61 5.02
N THR A 48 22.55 -11.42 6.05
CA THR A 48 22.94 -10.95 7.39
C THR A 48 24.28 -11.54 7.85
N ARG A 49 24.86 -10.96 8.90
CA ARG A 49 26.09 -11.48 9.52
C ARG A 49 26.20 -11.01 10.97
N SER A 50 26.05 -11.93 11.92
CA SER A 50 26.43 -11.70 13.32
C SER A 50 27.95 -11.64 13.44
N SER A 51 28.47 -10.70 14.22
CA SER A 51 29.90 -10.64 14.53
C SER A 51 30.25 -11.74 15.53
N GLU A 52 31.33 -12.48 15.28
CA GLU A 52 31.89 -13.47 16.22
C GLU A 52 33.08 -12.90 17.02
N GLY A 53 33.34 -11.58 16.92
CA GLY A 53 34.41 -10.88 17.64
C GLY A 53 34.33 -9.34 17.61
N ASN A 54 35.33 -8.66 18.17
CA ASN A 54 35.31 -7.19 18.33
C ASN A 54 35.65 -6.37 17.06
N GLU A 55 36.03 -7.01 15.95
CA GLU A 55 36.57 -6.32 14.75
C GLU A 55 35.70 -6.41 13.49
N SER A 56 34.72 -7.32 13.42
CA SER A 56 33.82 -7.42 12.26
C SER A 56 32.54 -6.63 12.48
N ALA A 57 32.18 -5.78 11.52
CA ALA A 57 30.90 -5.09 11.53
C ALA A 57 29.75 -6.09 11.36
N GLU A 58 28.72 -5.97 12.19
CA GLU A 58 27.49 -6.72 12.05
C GLU A 58 26.69 -6.25 10.83
N LYS A 59 25.98 -7.17 10.20
CA LYS A 59 25.11 -6.88 9.07
C LYS A 59 23.68 -7.32 9.38
N TRP A 60 22.75 -6.40 9.17
CA TRP A 60 21.32 -6.54 9.40
C TRP A 60 20.58 -6.23 8.09
N ILE A 61 19.47 -6.90 7.83
CA ILE A 61 18.59 -6.60 6.69
C ILE A 61 17.41 -5.74 7.17
N ARG A 62 17.07 -4.66 6.44
CA ARG A 62 15.94 -3.79 6.80
C ARG A 62 14.62 -4.43 6.36
N LYS A 63 13.53 -4.22 7.12
CA LYS A 63 12.19 -4.74 6.80
C LYS A 63 11.76 -4.46 5.33
N PRO A 64 11.88 -3.23 4.78
CA PRO A 64 11.53 -2.99 3.38
C PRO A 64 12.37 -3.80 2.39
N ALA A 65 13.68 -3.95 2.65
CA ALA A 65 14.54 -4.75 1.78
C ALA A 65 14.23 -6.25 1.87
N LEU A 66 13.81 -6.74 3.04
CA LEU A 66 13.36 -8.12 3.18
C LEU A 66 12.03 -8.35 2.45
N ALA A 67 11.09 -7.40 2.52
CA ALA A 67 9.84 -7.47 1.76
C ALA A 67 10.08 -7.58 0.25
N VAL A 68 11.06 -6.81 -0.30
CA VAL A 68 11.49 -6.93 -1.70
C VAL A 68 11.93 -8.36 -2.03
N LEU A 69 12.77 -8.97 -1.20
CA LEU A 69 13.27 -10.33 -1.46
C LEU A 69 12.18 -11.39 -1.33
N ILE A 70 11.24 -11.22 -0.40
CA ILE A 70 10.09 -12.13 -0.27
C ILE A 70 9.24 -12.05 -1.53
N TYR A 71 8.85 -10.86 -1.97
CA TYR A 71 8.09 -10.65 -3.20
C TYR A 71 8.78 -11.24 -4.44
N GLU A 72 10.07 -10.95 -4.64
CA GLU A 72 10.82 -11.50 -5.79
C GLU A 72 10.96 -13.03 -5.70
N GLY A 73 10.97 -13.59 -4.49
CA GLY A 73 10.92 -15.02 -4.27
C GLY A 73 9.56 -15.63 -4.60
N VAL A 74 8.44 -14.94 -4.31
CA VAL A 74 7.09 -15.35 -4.73
C VAL A 74 6.99 -15.35 -6.26
N VAL A 75 7.38 -14.25 -6.93
CA VAL A 75 7.38 -14.15 -8.40
C VAL A 75 8.26 -15.24 -9.06
N SER A 76 9.30 -15.68 -8.37
CA SER A 76 10.19 -16.76 -8.83
C SER A 76 9.69 -18.17 -8.46
N ASN A 77 8.52 -18.31 -7.82
CA ASN A 77 7.95 -19.55 -7.27
C ASN A 77 8.85 -20.23 -6.21
N ALA A 78 9.71 -19.45 -5.55
CA ALA A 78 10.53 -19.91 -4.43
C ALA A 78 9.78 -19.83 -3.10
N PHE A 79 8.79 -18.96 -2.99
CA PHE A 79 7.82 -18.93 -1.91
C PHE A 79 6.43 -19.18 -2.46
N ASP A 80 5.62 -19.88 -1.67
CA ASP A 80 4.21 -20.13 -1.92
C ASP A 80 3.43 -19.24 -0.94
N TYR A 81 3.44 -17.93 -1.20
CA TYR A 81 2.71 -16.93 -0.44
C TYR A 81 1.97 -16.02 -1.42
N ASP A 82 0.82 -15.48 -1.03
CA ASP A 82 0.18 -14.41 -1.81
C ASP A 82 0.82 -13.04 -1.50
N TYR A 83 0.60 -12.05 -2.38
CA TYR A 83 0.91 -10.65 -2.17
C TYR A 83 -0.21 -9.72 -2.65
N ALA A 84 -0.34 -8.59 -1.94
CA ALA A 84 -1.23 -7.51 -2.33
C ALA A 84 -0.51 -6.16 -2.25
N PRO A 85 -0.91 -5.16 -3.05
CA PRO A 85 -0.33 -3.83 -2.99
C PRO A 85 -0.69 -3.13 -1.67
N GLN A 86 0.32 -2.55 -1.02
CA GLN A 86 0.15 -1.78 0.21
C GLN A 86 1.03 -0.53 0.21
N SER A 87 0.50 0.58 0.73
CA SER A 87 1.25 1.84 0.84
C SER A 87 2.26 1.76 1.99
N ALA A 88 3.55 1.63 1.66
CA ALA A 88 4.63 1.57 2.64
C ALA A 88 5.40 2.89 2.73
N LEU A 89 5.92 3.20 3.93
CA LEU A 89 6.81 4.34 4.11
C LEU A 89 8.26 3.92 3.83
N ILE A 90 8.81 4.40 2.71
CA ILE A 90 10.22 4.18 2.34
C ILE A 90 10.93 5.52 2.43
N GLU A 91 11.88 5.61 3.36
CA GLU A 91 12.53 6.86 3.76
C GLU A 91 11.51 7.90 4.26
N ASN A 92 11.09 8.81 3.38
CA ASN A 92 10.14 9.89 3.64
C ASN A 92 8.97 9.92 2.65
N ARG A 93 8.91 8.93 1.76
CA ARG A 93 7.92 8.84 0.70
C ARG A 93 7.02 7.66 0.93
N ARG A 94 5.74 7.82 0.60
CA ARG A 94 4.81 6.70 0.56
C ARG A 94 4.86 6.12 -0.83
N VAL A 95 5.09 4.82 -0.88
CA VAL A 95 5.28 4.07 -2.12
C VAL A 95 4.39 2.84 -2.03
N TRP A 96 3.59 2.63 -3.06
CA TRP A 96 2.86 1.38 -3.21
C TRP A 96 3.84 0.27 -3.56
N ILE A 97 3.85 -0.76 -2.73
CA ILE A 97 4.67 -1.95 -2.94
C ILE A 97 3.82 -3.19 -2.70
N ASN A 98 4.05 -4.23 -3.48
CA ASN A 98 3.46 -5.54 -3.25
C ASN A 98 4.08 -6.18 -2.01
N ILE A 99 3.25 -6.48 -1.00
CA ILE A 99 3.66 -7.07 0.28
C ILE A 99 2.91 -8.38 0.46
N SER A 100 3.67 -9.44 0.76
CA SER A 100 3.11 -10.69 1.26
C SER A 100 2.87 -10.60 2.77
N GLN A 101 1.60 -10.65 3.19
CA GLN A 101 1.24 -10.65 4.61
C GLN A 101 1.63 -11.97 5.28
N GLU A 102 1.46 -13.10 4.60
CA GLU A 102 1.98 -14.40 5.04
C GLU A 102 3.48 -14.37 5.28
N GLY A 103 4.24 -13.80 4.33
CA GLY A 103 5.68 -13.64 4.48
C GLY A 103 6.07 -12.75 5.67
N GLN A 104 5.27 -11.71 6.00
CA GLN A 104 5.48 -10.91 7.22
C GLN A 104 5.17 -11.73 8.48
N SER A 105 4.04 -12.45 8.49
CA SER A 105 3.62 -13.32 9.60
C SER A 105 4.66 -14.41 9.88
N ASP A 106 5.27 -14.99 8.85
CA ASP A 106 6.37 -15.94 9.02
C ASP A 106 7.65 -15.27 9.55
N VAL A 107 7.98 -14.03 9.15
CA VAL A 107 9.08 -13.28 9.78
C VAL A 107 8.79 -13.06 11.28
N GLU A 108 7.56 -12.74 11.64
CA GLU A 108 7.15 -12.53 13.03
C GLU A 108 7.18 -13.83 13.84
N PHE A 109 6.67 -14.93 13.29
CA PHE A 109 6.77 -16.26 13.88
C PHE A 109 8.22 -16.66 14.15
N LEU A 110 9.13 -16.48 13.17
CA LEU A 110 10.56 -16.77 13.35
C LEU A 110 11.21 -15.89 14.43
N ARG A 111 10.67 -14.70 14.71
CA ARG A 111 11.12 -13.86 15.82
C ARG A 111 10.55 -14.31 17.16
N GLU A 112 9.28 -14.68 17.21
CA GLU A 112 8.64 -15.23 18.42
C GLU A 112 9.35 -16.52 18.85
N GLU A 113 9.76 -17.36 17.88
CA GLU A 113 10.55 -18.57 18.11
C GLU A 113 12.05 -18.31 18.36
N GLU A 114 12.47 -17.05 18.51
CA GLU A 114 13.86 -16.64 18.78
C GLU A 114 14.88 -17.09 17.71
N LEU A 115 14.43 -17.41 16.50
CA LEU A 115 15.28 -17.78 15.37
C LEU A 115 15.85 -16.55 14.65
N LEU A 116 15.15 -15.42 14.74
CA LEU A 116 15.57 -14.11 14.26
C LEU A 116 15.66 -13.09 15.41
N HIS A 117 16.68 -12.23 15.36
CA HIS A 117 16.75 -11.02 16.17
C HIS A 117 16.15 -9.84 15.42
N GLY A 118 15.45 -8.97 16.16
CA GLY A 118 14.97 -7.68 15.66
C GLY A 118 15.76 -6.53 16.27
N LEU A 119 16.17 -5.59 15.43
CA LEU A 119 16.82 -4.35 15.82
C LEU A 119 15.96 -3.17 15.36
N GLN A 120 15.63 -2.27 16.28
CA GLN A 120 14.91 -1.03 15.97
C GLN A 120 15.86 0.16 16.04
N ILE A 121 15.97 0.91 14.95
CA ILE A 121 16.81 2.11 14.83
C ILE A 121 15.98 3.28 14.28
N SER A 122 16.42 4.51 14.52
CA SER A 122 15.80 5.69 13.89
C SER A 122 16.46 6.00 12.55
N SER A 123 15.65 6.32 11.54
CA SER A 123 16.11 6.89 10.28
C SER A 123 16.62 8.33 10.48
N ARG A 124 17.22 8.92 9.44
CA ARG A 124 17.56 10.36 9.42
C ARG A 124 16.35 11.27 9.58
N SER A 125 15.17 10.77 9.25
CA SER A 125 13.89 11.46 9.40
C SER A 125 13.16 11.11 10.69
N TYR A 126 13.87 10.55 11.68
CA TYR A 126 13.34 10.19 12.99
C TYR A 126 12.22 9.14 12.96
N LYS A 127 12.09 8.40 11.85
CA LYS A 127 11.13 7.30 11.73
C LYS A 127 11.78 6.00 12.20
N PRO A 128 11.07 5.16 12.97
CA PRO A 128 11.59 3.86 13.36
C PRO A 128 11.75 2.96 12.13
N VAL A 129 12.89 2.28 12.04
CA VAL A 129 13.23 1.28 11.02
C VAL A 129 13.54 -0.01 11.75
N ILE A 130 12.85 -1.09 11.34
CA ILE A 130 13.08 -2.43 11.86
C ILE A 130 14.07 -3.14 10.94
N CYS A 131 15.04 -3.81 11.55
CA CYS A 131 16.01 -4.65 10.89
C CYS A 131 16.02 -6.05 11.51
N TYR A 132 16.35 -7.06 10.72
CA TYR A 132 16.42 -8.45 11.13
C TYR A 132 17.83 -9.02 10.94
N GLN A 133 18.19 -9.99 11.79
CA GLN A 133 19.42 -10.77 11.70
C GLN A 133 19.16 -12.18 12.22
N LEU A 134 19.84 -13.17 11.64
CA LEU A 134 19.78 -14.55 12.12
C LEU A 134 20.33 -14.66 13.55
N SER A 135 19.60 -15.34 14.44
CA SER A 135 20.07 -15.62 15.80
C SER A 135 21.03 -16.82 15.84
N PRO A 136 21.79 -17.02 16.93
CA PRO A 136 22.58 -18.24 17.12
C PRO A 136 21.73 -19.53 17.09
N LYS A 137 20.48 -19.47 17.60
CA LYS A 137 19.51 -20.57 17.54
C LYS A 137 19.10 -20.85 16.10
N GLY A 138 18.76 -19.80 15.33
CA GLY A 138 18.47 -19.87 13.90
C GLY A 138 19.62 -20.48 13.10
N ARG A 139 20.86 -20.06 13.35
CA ARG A 139 22.06 -20.62 12.69
C ARG A 139 22.27 -22.10 13.00
N GLY A 140 21.95 -22.54 14.22
CA GLY A 140 21.97 -23.96 14.59
C GLY A 140 20.96 -24.78 13.78
N LEU A 141 19.77 -24.23 13.58
CA LEU A 141 18.69 -24.86 12.81
C LEU A 141 18.96 -24.86 11.31
N LEU A 142 19.63 -23.81 10.80
CA LEU A 142 19.95 -23.66 9.39
C LEU A 142 20.72 -24.84 8.83
N LYS A 143 21.58 -25.50 9.63
CA LYS A 143 22.31 -26.73 9.26
C LYS A 143 21.40 -27.90 8.88
N LYS A 144 20.17 -27.90 9.36
CA LYS A 144 19.16 -28.93 9.15
C LYS A 144 18.17 -28.61 8.04
N VAL A 145 18.20 -27.39 7.50
CA VAL A 145 17.33 -26.98 6.40
C VAL A 145 17.59 -27.89 5.18
N PRO A 146 16.54 -28.47 4.58
CA PRO A 146 16.66 -29.33 3.41
C PRO A 146 17.41 -28.66 2.26
N ARG A 147 18.12 -29.48 1.47
CA ARG A 147 18.86 -28.98 0.31
C ARG A 147 17.94 -28.35 -0.74
N ASN A 148 16.76 -28.94 -0.97
CA ASN A 148 15.79 -28.45 -1.95
C ASN A 148 15.33 -27.03 -1.62
N ASP A 149 15.09 -26.71 -0.34
CA ASP A 149 14.68 -25.36 0.09
C ASP A 149 15.80 -24.34 -0.11
N ARG A 150 17.06 -24.74 0.13
CA ARG A 150 18.20 -23.86 -0.15
C ARG A 150 18.38 -23.61 -1.64
N GLU A 151 18.22 -24.65 -2.46
CA GLU A 151 18.30 -24.53 -3.92
C GLU A 151 17.21 -23.59 -4.46
N ALA A 152 15.97 -23.71 -3.97
CA ALA A 152 14.88 -22.81 -4.33
C ALA A 152 15.21 -21.34 -4.03
N VAL A 153 15.81 -21.06 -2.86
CA VAL A 153 16.24 -19.69 -2.52
C VAL A 153 17.44 -19.25 -3.34
N ASP A 154 18.42 -20.13 -3.54
CA ASP A 154 19.64 -19.82 -4.28
C ASP A 154 19.33 -19.43 -5.74
N ASP A 155 18.34 -20.08 -6.35
CA ASP A 155 17.95 -19.89 -7.75
C ASP A 155 17.50 -18.45 -8.05
N PHE A 156 16.85 -17.76 -7.10
CA PHE A 156 16.43 -16.36 -7.27
C PHE A 156 17.34 -15.36 -6.54
N ALA A 157 17.92 -15.74 -5.39
CA ALA A 157 18.75 -14.83 -4.59
C ALA A 157 20.12 -14.56 -5.24
N PHE A 158 20.59 -15.47 -6.09
CA PHE A 158 21.85 -15.34 -6.81
C PHE A 158 21.63 -15.15 -8.32
N LYS A 159 22.46 -14.30 -8.93
CA LYS A 159 22.49 -14.19 -10.38
C LYS A 159 22.94 -15.51 -11.02
N SER A 160 22.17 -16.02 -11.96
CA SER A 160 22.35 -17.34 -12.60
C SER A 160 23.76 -17.55 -13.19
N ASP A 161 24.36 -16.51 -13.78
CA ASP A 161 25.67 -16.62 -14.44
C ASP A 161 26.87 -16.46 -13.49
N SER A 162 26.80 -15.51 -12.54
CA SER A 162 27.95 -15.11 -11.74
C SER A 162 27.91 -15.60 -10.29
N LYS A 163 26.81 -16.25 -9.88
CA LYS A 163 26.54 -16.64 -8.48
C LYS A 163 26.79 -15.50 -7.50
N GLU A 164 26.43 -14.28 -7.93
CA GLU A 164 26.50 -13.10 -7.07
C GLU A 164 25.18 -12.90 -6.35
N LEU A 165 25.25 -12.74 -5.02
CA LEU A 165 24.08 -12.43 -4.21
C LEU A 165 23.51 -11.07 -4.60
N LEU A 166 22.24 -11.06 -4.98
CA LEU A 166 21.47 -9.88 -5.37
C LEU A 166 21.01 -9.12 -4.13
N LYS A 167 21.24 -7.80 -4.07
CA LYS A 167 20.87 -6.97 -2.93
C LYS A 167 19.85 -5.92 -3.34
N PRO A 168 18.70 -5.80 -2.64
CA PRO A 168 17.76 -4.71 -2.86
C PRO A 168 18.40 -3.38 -2.49
N VAL A 169 18.31 -2.42 -3.41
CA VAL A 169 18.77 -1.05 -3.26
C VAL A 169 17.67 -0.12 -3.73
N TRP A 170 17.25 0.79 -2.86
CA TRP A 170 16.34 1.88 -3.19
C TRP A 170 17.13 3.01 -3.86
N ASP A 171 16.66 3.53 -4.99
CA ASP A 171 17.31 4.64 -5.69
C ASP A 171 16.63 6.01 -5.53
N GLY A 172 15.50 6.05 -4.80
CA GLY A 172 14.67 7.24 -4.60
C GLY A 172 13.28 7.13 -5.22
N SER A 173 13.10 6.19 -6.16
CA SER A 173 11.82 5.92 -6.84
C SER A 173 11.49 4.44 -6.93
N GLU A 174 12.47 3.58 -7.17
CA GLU A 174 12.25 2.15 -7.43
C GLU A 174 13.28 1.30 -6.67
N TYR A 175 12.94 0.03 -6.47
CA TYR A 175 13.88 -0.96 -5.97
C TYR A 175 14.64 -1.63 -7.09
N TRP A 176 15.93 -1.83 -6.86
CA TRP A 176 16.82 -2.52 -7.78
C TRP A 176 17.57 -3.64 -7.08
N LEU A 177 17.68 -4.78 -7.76
CA LEU A 177 18.49 -5.92 -7.35
C LEU A 177 19.91 -5.74 -7.90
N HIS A 178 20.85 -5.45 -7.01
CA HIS A 178 22.26 -5.22 -7.34
C HIS A 178 23.13 -6.45 -7.06
N GLY A 179 23.88 -6.89 -8.08
CA GLY A 179 24.96 -7.88 -7.92
C GLY A 179 26.15 -7.28 -7.17
N SER A 180 26.77 -8.08 -6.31
CA SER A 180 27.80 -7.57 -5.38
C SER A 180 29.13 -7.16 -6.05
N PHE A 181 29.46 -7.67 -7.25
CA PHE A 181 30.78 -7.42 -7.87
C PHE A 181 30.74 -7.11 -9.37
N SER A 182 29.79 -7.68 -10.11
CA SER A 182 29.68 -7.53 -11.57
C SER A 182 29.08 -6.19 -12.03
N GLY A 183 28.57 -5.37 -11.10
CA GLY A 183 27.81 -4.16 -11.42
C GLY A 183 26.45 -4.45 -12.05
N HIS A 184 26.00 -5.71 -12.03
CA HIS A 184 24.66 -6.08 -12.47
C HIS A 184 23.60 -5.35 -11.65
N LYS A 185 22.58 -4.85 -12.33
CA LYS A 185 21.46 -4.11 -11.77
C LYS A 185 20.21 -4.52 -12.56
N GLN A 186 19.19 -5.00 -11.86
CA GLN A 186 17.88 -5.38 -12.42
C GLN A 186 16.79 -4.68 -11.61
N ALA A 187 15.78 -4.12 -12.28
CA ALA A 187 14.66 -3.49 -11.59
C ALA A 187 13.82 -4.58 -10.93
N SER A 188 13.46 -4.37 -9.65
CA SER A 188 12.47 -5.18 -8.97
C SER A 188 11.09 -4.71 -9.41
N THR A 189 10.17 -5.65 -9.56
CA THR A 189 8.79 -5.34 -9.99
C THR A 189 7.86 -5.10 -8.80
N ILE A 190 8.40 -4.98 -7.58
CA ILE A 190 7.64 -4.83 -6.35
C ILE A 190 6.79 -3.57 -6.32
N THR A 191 7.22 -2.50 -7.00
CA THR A 191 6.49 -1.23 -7.10
C THR A 191 5.44 -1.23 -8.21
N ASP A 192 5.39 -2.28 -9.02
CA ASP A 192 4.42 -2.40 -10.10
C ASP A 192 3.14 -3.00 -9.50
N THR A 193 2.19 -2.13 -9.16
CA THR A 193 0.85 -2.55 -8.74
C THR A 193 0.06 -3.01 -9.95
N GLU A 194 -0.64 -4.13 -9.83
CA GLU A 194 -1.44 -4.69 -10.92
C GLU A 194 -2.85 -4.10 -10.90
N ASP A 195 -3.33 -3.71 -12.07
CA ASP A 195 -4.69 -3.16 -12.21
C ASP A 195 -5.72 -4.27 -12.41
N VAL A 196 -6.92 -4.02 -11.91
CA VAL A 196 -8.08 -4.90 -12.09
C VAL A 196 -9.19 -4.12 -12.79
N SER A 197 -9.98 -4.80 -13.61
CA SER A 197 -11.14 -4.17 -14.23
C SER A 197 -12.29 -4.10 -13.22
N TYR A 198 -12.92 -2.93 -13.08
CA TYR A 198 -14.02 -2.74 -12.13
C TYR A 198 -14.98 -1.64 -12.55
N VAL A 199 -16.18 -1.68 -11.96
CA VAL A 199 -17.21 -0.66 -12.12
C VAL A 199 -17.63 -0.18 -10.74
N SER A 200 -17.64 1.14 -10.56
CA SER A 200 -18.07 1.78 -9.33
C SER A 200 -19.10 2.88 -9.58
N SER A 201 -19.93 3.13 -8.57
CA SER A 201 -20.89 4.24 -8.54
C SER A 201 -20.53 5.22 -7.43
N ALA A 202 -20.86 6.50 -7.62
CA ALA A 202 -20.65 7.51 -6.59
C ALA A 202 -21.38 7.16 -5.29
N TYR A 203 -20.66 7.22 -4.17
CA TYR A 203 -21.22 6.95 -2.84
C TYR A 203 -20.89 8.08 -1.86
N ILE A 204 -21.92 8.66 -1.25
CA ILE A 204 -21.76 9.59 -0.14
C ILE A 204 -22.70 9.15 0.98
N PRO A 205 -22.17 8.80 2.18
CA PRO A 205 -22.98 8.48 3.35
C PRO A 205 -24.07 9.52 3.60
N GLN A 206 -25.27 9.05 3.92
CA GLN A 206 -26.43 9.94 4.08
C GLN A 206 -26.21 10.98 5.20
N CYS A 207 -25.37 10.68 6.19
CA CYS A 207 -24.99 11.58 7.27
C CYS A 207 -24.15 12.79 6.81
N LEU A 208 -23.51 12.72 5.65
CA LEU A 208 -22.75 13.82 5.05
C LEU A 208 -23.57 14.65 4.05
N ARG A 209 -24.81 14.20 3.78
CA ARG A 209 -25.72 14.82 2.81
C ARG A 209 -26.74 15.72 3.50
N TYR A 210 -26.96 16.89 2.93
CA TYR A 210 -27.89 17.90 3.42
C TYR A 210 -29.06 18.13 2.44
N GLY A 211 -29.27 17.19 1.52
CA GLY A 211 -30.31 17.20 0.50
C GLY A 211 -29.71 17.02 -0.90
N GLY A 212 -30.28 17.74 -1.87
CA GLY A 212 -29.73 17.80 -3.23
C GLY A 212 -30.15 16.68 -4.17
N ARG A 213 -29.42 16.55 -5.28
CA ARG A 213 -29.64 15.54 -6.31
C ARG A 213 -29.19 14.17 -5.82
N PRO A 214 -29.90 13.05 -6.07
CA PRO A 214 -29.41 11.72 -5.71
C PRO A 214 -28.10 11.41 -6.45
N THR A 215 -27.32 10.46 -5.92
CA THR A 215 -26.17 9.97 -6.67
C THR A 215 -26.60 9.12 -7.87
N MET A 216 -25.80 9.09 -8.93
CA MET A 216 -26.01 8.23 -10.09
C MET A 216 -25.41 6.83 -9.87
N SER A 217 -25.95 5.83 -10.56
CA SER A 217 -25.48 4.44 -10.46
C SER A 217 -25.05 3.89 -11.80
N ASN A 218 -23.85 3.32 -11.82
CA ASN A 218 -23.24 2.59 -12.91
C ASN A 218 -23.53 1.08 -12.86
N ALA A 219 -24.45 0.61 -12.02
CA ALA A 219 -24.81 -0.81 -11.92
C ALA A 219 -25.23 -1.43 -13.27
N HIS A 220 -25.79 -0.64 -14.18
CA HIS A 220 -26.15 -1.08 -15.53
C HIS A 220 -24.94 -1.40 -16.42
N ARG A 221 -23.78 -0.83 -16.09
CA ARG A 221 -22.47 -1.01 -16.75
C ARG A 221 -21.63 -2.10 -16.09
N ALA A 222 -22.07 -2.70 -15.00
CA ALA A 222 -21.33 -3.70 -14.23
C ALA A 222 -20.79 -4.89 -15.05
N HIS A 223 -21.39 -5.19 -16.20
CA HIS A 223 -20.90 -6.24 -17.10
C HIS A 223 -19.60 -5.87 -17.83
N GLU A 224 -19.30 -4.57 -17.99
CA GLU A 224 -18.14 -4.07 -18.73
C GLU A 224 -16.81 -4.52 -18.09
N SER A 225 -16.75 -4.68 -16.75
CA SER A 225 -15.53 -5.17 -16.07
C SER A 225 -15.18 -6.62 -16.39
N GLY A 226 -16.17 -7.44 -16.77
CA GLY A 226 -15.97 -8.85 -17.11
C GLY A 226 -15.68 -9.09 -18.60
N GLU A 227 -15.83 -8.07 -19.45
CA GLU A 227 -15.53 -8.18 -20.89
C GLU A 227 -14.03 -7.99 -21.20
N ALA A 228 -13.25 -7.56 -20.21
CA ALA A 228 -11.81 -7.42 -20.27
C ALA A 228 -11.13 -8.77 -20.60
N ALA A 229 -10.33 -8.80 -21.67
CA ALA A 229 -9.83 -10.03 -22.28
C ALA A 229 -8.65 -10.70 -21.55
N ARG A 230 -8.17 -10.15 -20.41
CA ARG A 230 -6.98 -10.64 -19.70
C ARG A 230 -7.08 -10.46 -18.18
N HIS A 231 -6.74 -11.52 -17.45
CA HIS A 231 -6.22 -11.38 -16.10
C HIS A 231 -4.80 -10.79 -16.21
N ASN A 232 -4.60 -9.61 -15.62
CA ASN A 232 -3.29 -8.94 -15.57
C ASN A 232 -2.50 -9.27 -14.29
N LEU A 233 -3.09 -10.09 -13.42
CA LEU A 233 -2.46 -10.61 -12.21
C LEU A 233 -1.32 -11.55 -12.59
N ARG A 234 -0.11 -11.27 -12.09
CA ARG A 234 1.08 -12.11 -12.28
C ARG A 234 0.98 -13.37 -11.45
N ASP A 235 0.33 -13.27 -10.29
CA ASP A 235 -0.15 -14.44 -9.57
C ASP A 235 -1.43 -14.97 -10.26
N GLN A 236 -1.38 -16.24 -10.66
CA GLN A 236 -2.50 -16.90 -11.36
C GLN A 236 -3.44 -17.61 -10.39
N ASP A 237 -3.00 -17.86 -9.16
CA ASP A 237 -3.70 -18.66 -8.16
C ASP A 237 -3.82 -17.84 -6.86
N LEU A 238 -4.65 -16.78 -6.88
CA LEU A 238 -4.99 -16.03 -5.66
C LEU A 238 -5.70 -16.96 -4.67
N ASP A 239 -5.13 -17.12 -3.46
CA ASP A 239 -5.70 -17.92 -2.39
C ASP A 239 -6.73 -17.08 -1.60
N GLU A 240 -7.89 -16.87 -2.22
CA GLU A 240 -8.96 -16.04 -1.66
C GLU A 240 -9.66 -16.74 -0.48
N VAL A 241 -9.49 -16.19 0.72
CA VAL A 241 -10.06 -16.75 1.94
C VAL A 241 -11.33 -15.99 2.40
N ILE A 242 -11.44 -14.69 2.06
CA ILE A 242 -12.50 -13.78 2.47
C ILE A 242 -13.10 -13.09 1.26
N THR A 243 -14.41 -13.16 1.16
CA THR A 243 -15.17 -12.38 0.17
C THR A 243 -16.26 -11.54 0.83
N LEU A 244 -16.52 -10.39 0.21
CA LEU A 244 -17.48 -9.39 0.69
C LEU A 244 -18.62 -9.19 -0.31
N ASN A 245 -19.82 -8.92 0.23
CA ASN A 245 -21.01 -8.63 -0.56
C ASN A 245 -21.47 -7.18 -0.40
N SER A 246 -21.89 -6.57 -1.52
CA SER A 246 -22.42 -5.20 -1.56
C SER A 246 -21.51 -4.18 -0.88
N VAL A 247 -20.28 -4.07 -1.39
CA VAL A 247 -19.17 -3.31 -0.79
C VAL A 247 -19.24 -1.82 -1.13
N SER A 248 -19.17 -0.97 -0.12
CA SER A 248 -18.93 0.47 -0.25
C SER A 248 -17.56 0.80 0.34
N VAL A 249 -16.75 1.56 -0.39
CA VAL A 249 -15.43 2.02 0.06
C VAL A 249 -15.51 3.53 0.29
N ILE A 250 -14.96 3.99 1.39
CA ILE A 250 -14.74 5.41 1.67
C ILE A 250 -13.28 5.59 2.02
N VAL A 251 -12.56 6.37 1.21
CA VAL A 251 -11.22 6.84 1.53
C VAL A 251 -11.33 8.24 2.08
N ALA A 252 -10.73 8.49 3.24
CA ALA A 252 -10.76 9.78 3.89
C ALA A 252 -9.35 10.35 4.09
N GLU A 253 -9.25 11.67 3.99
CA GLU A 253 -8.04 12.41 4.31
C GLU A 253 -8.35 13.76 4.95
N TYR A 254 -7.31 14.41 5.45
CA TYR A 254 -7.40 15.75 5.99
C TYR A 254 -6.57 16.71 5.16
N ILE A 255 -7.23 17.74 4.64
CA ILE A 255 -6.61 18.90 4.00
C ILE A 255 -7.07 20.13 4.77
N PRO A 256 -6.16 21.02 5.21
CA PRO A 256 -6.57 22.22 5.93
C PRO A 256 -7.57 23.07 5.13
N PHE A 257 -8.83 23.04 5.57
CA PHE A 257 -9.90 23.90 5.08
C PHE A 257 -10.31 24.92 6.14
N GLY A 258 -11.04 25.91 5.67
CA GLY A 258 -11.86 26.81 6.46
C GLY A 258 -12.98 27.33 5.59
N ALA A 259 -13.88 28.12 6.16
CA ALA A 259 -15.03 28.66 5.42
C ALA A 259 -14.62 29.39 4.14
N ASN A 260 -13.49 30.10 4.14
CA ASN A 260 -12.99 30.82 2.96
C ASN A 260 -12.55 29.86 1.84
N GLN A 261 -11.92 28.74 2.20
CA GLN A 261 -11.51 27.73 1.24
C GLN A 261 -12.74 27.01 0.66
N ILE A 262 -13.80 26.79 1.44
CA ILE A 262 -15.06 26.24 0.91
C ILE A 262 -15.76 27.23 -0.03
N VAL A 263 -15.74 28.53 0.27
CA VAL A 263 -16.25 29.56 -0.67
C VAL A 263 -15.46 29.51 -1.97
N GLN A 264 -14.13 29.41 -1.89
CA GLN A 264 -13.27 29.31 -3.07
C GLN A 264 -13.55 28.03 -3.86
N LEU A 265 -13.68 26.87 -3.19
CA LEU A 265 -14.03 25.60 -3.81
C LEU A 265 -15.35 25.70 -4.58
N ASN A 266 -16.39 26.26 -3.96
CA ASN A 266 -17.68 26.46 -4.61
C ASN A 266 -17.60 27.34 -5.87
N ASN A 267 -16.69 28.32 -5.90
CA ASN A 267 -16.45 29.12 -7.09
C ASN A 267 -15.65 28.34 -8.14
N ASN A 268 -14.62 27.60 -7.73
CA ASN A 268 -13.78 26.80 -8.62
C ASN A 268 -14.59 25.74 -9.38
N VAL A 269 -15.53 25.06 -8.70
CA VAL A 269 -16.38 24.02 -9.30
C VAL A 269 -17.68 24.55 -9.92
N GLY A 270 -17.91 25.87 -9.87
CA GLY A 270 -19.12 26.49 -10.40
C GLY A 270 -20.41 26.15 -9.64
N SER A 271 -20.36 25.81 -8.36
CA SER A 271 -21.56 25.51 -7.55
C SER A 271 -22.54 26.68 -7.49
N THR A 272 -22.03 27.91 -7.52
CA THR A 272 -22.83 29.14 -7.46
C THR A 272 -23.35 29.61 -8.82
N GLU A 273 -22.91 28.96 -9.90
CA GLU A 273 -23.27 29.33 -11.26
C GLU A 273 -24.67 28.84 -11.65
N ARG A 274 -25.22 29.43 -12.70
CA ARG A 274 -26.53 29.02 -13.25
C ARG A 274 -26.50 27.60 -13.83
N VAL A 275 -25.35 27.21 -14.38
CA VAL A 275 -25.06 25.85 -14.87
C VAL A 275 -23.94 25.34 -13.98
N GLN A 276 -24.28 24.39 -13.11
CA GLN A 276 -23.37 23.87 -12.08
C GLN A 276 -22.57 22.69 -12.63
N GLY A 277 -21.33 22.54 -12.17
CA GLY A 277 -20.43 21.47 -12.56
C GLY A 277 -19.84 21.65 -13.96
N GLY A 278 -19.40 20.54 -14.54
CA GLY A 278 -18.71 20.49 -15.83
C GLY A 278 -17.29 19.93 -15.70
N PHE A 279 -16.45 20.21 -16.70
CA PHE A 279 -15.06 19.77 -16.70
C PHE A 279 -14.17 20.72 -15.92
N ILE A 280 -13.34 20.16 -15.04
CA ILE A 280 -12.40 20.90 -14.19
C ILE A 280 -10.98 20.42 -14.50
N SER A 281 -10.02 21.35 -14.43
CA SER A 281 -8.60 21.08 -14.64
C SER A 281 -7.75 21.91 -13.67
N PRO A 282 -6.63 21.37 -13.15
CA PRO A 282 -5.67 22.14 -12.36
C PRO A 282 -4.82 23.11 -13.20
N ALA A 283 -4.97 23.12 -14.53
CA ALA A 283 -4.21 23.96 -15.45
C ALA A 283 -4.42 25.47 -15.18
N VAL A 284 -3.35 26.25 -15.36
CA VAL A 284 -3.36 27.71 -15.19
C VAL A 284 -3.40 28.38 -16.56
N ASP A 285 -4.34 29.30 -16.75
CA ASP A 285 -4.41 30.13 -17.95
C ASP A 285 -3.39 31.27 -17.91
N ASP A 286 -2.25 31.09 -18.57
CA ASP A 286 -1.23 32.15 -18.72
C ASP A 286 -1.61 33.22 -19.76
N ASP A 287 -2.65 32.99 -20.59
CA ASP A 287 -3.17 33.94 -21.59
C ASP A 287 -4.68 34.15 -21.44
N ALA A 288 -5.08 34.66 -20.27
CA ALA A 288 -6.49 34.93 -19.95
C ALA A 288 -7.20 35.91 -20.90
N ALA A 289 -6.47 36.63 -21.76
CA ALA A 289 -7.03 37.52 -22.78
C ALA A 289 -7.16 36.86 -24.17
N GLY A 290 -6.66 35.63 -24.32
CA GLY A 290 -6.72 34.83 -25.54
C GLY A 290 -8.14 34.46 -25.96
N THR A 291 -8.29 33.92 -27.17
CA THR A 291 -9.60 33.48 -27.71
C THR A 291 -9.90 32.01 -27.47
N SER A 292 -8.87 31.20 -27.23
CA SER A 292 -8.96 29.74 -27.09
C SER A 292 -7.81 29.21 -26.26
N MET A 293 -8.06 28.12 -25.55
CA MET A 293 -7.07 27.34 -24.82
C MET A 293 -7.10 25.89 -25.32
N GLU A 294 -5.92 25.27 -25.41
CA GLU A 294 -5.78 23.84 -25.66
C GLU A 294 -5.45 23.16 -24.33
N LEU A 295 -6.24 22.14 -23.96
CA LEU A 295 -6.06 21.35 -22.74
C LEU A 295 -5.90 19.87 -23.11
N SER A 296 -5.30 19.11 -22.20
CA SER A 296 -5.29 17.64 -22.29
C SER A 296 -6.73 17.10 -22.24
N PRO A 297 -6.97 15.92 -22.84
CA PRO A 297 -8.28 15.27 -22.75
C PRO A 297 -8.61 14.76 -21.35
N ASP A 298 -7.60 14.65 -20.48
CA ASP A 298 -7.67 14.13 -19.11
C ASP A 298 -8.32 15.17 -18.18
N LEU A 299 -9.62 15.36 -18.35
CA LEU A 299 -10.43 16.31 -17.58
C LEU A 299 -11.31 15.57 -16.58
N THR A 300 -11.41 16.14 -15.39
CA THR A 300 -12.31 15.66 -14.35
C THR A 300 -13.71 16.22 -14.61
N SER A 301 -14.67 15.34 -14.86
CA SER A 301 -16.08 15.70 -14.93
C SER A 301 -16.63 15.81 -13.51
N VAL A 302 -17.33 16.91 -13.20
CA VAL A 302 -17.91 17.16 -11.87
C VAL A 302 -19.40 17.47 -11.98
N GLU A 303 -20.22 16.77 -11.18
CA GLU A 303 -21.64 17.08 -10.99
C GLU A 303 -21.96 17.42 -9.53
N ILE A 304 -22.46 18.64 -9.30
CA ILE A 304 -22.76 19.13 -7.95
C ILE A 304 -24.06 18.48 -7.43
N LEU A 305 -23.97 17.88 -6.23
CA LEU A 305 -25.10 17.21 -5.58
C LEU A 305 -25.81 18.16 -4.61
N ASP A 306 -25.07 18.69 -3.63
CA ASP A 306 -25.50 19.72 -2.69
C ASP A 306 -24.30 20.49 -2.12
N TYR A 307 -24.54 21.74 -1.71
CA TYR A 307 -23.50 22.58 -1.14
C TYR A 307 -24.09 23.65 -0.21
N THR A 308 -23.21 24.18 0.63
CA THR A 308 -23.41 25.46 1.30
C THR A 308 -22.18 26.32 1.06
N LEU A 309 -22.37 27.63 0.96
CA LEU A 309 -21.28 28.54 0.59
C LEU A 309 -20.05 28.43 1.51
N THR A 310 -20.24 28.12 2.79
CA THR A 310 -19.17 28.18 3.79
C THR A 310 -18.86 26.87 4.50
N ASN A 311 -19.73 25.85 4.43
CA ASN A 311 -19.60 24.69 5.33
C ASN A 311 -19.26 23.38 4.60
N HIS A 312 -19.86 23.12 3.44
CA HIS A 312 -19.62 21.86 2.72
C HIS A 312 -19.88 21.98 1.23
N LEU A 313 -19.33 21.03 0.49
CA LEU A 313 -19.57 20.80 -0.92
C LEU A 313 -19.57 19.28 -1.16
N ASN A 314 -20.66 18.78 -1.74
CA ASN A 314 -20.79 17.40 -2.18
C ASN A 314 -20.99 17.34 -3.69
N PHE A 315 -20.26 16.47 -4.36
CA PHE A 315 -20.32 16.32 -5.81
C PHE A 315 -19.93 14.91 -6.24
N GLU A 316 -20.31 14.54 -7.45
CA GLU A 316 -19.80 13.37 -8.14
C GLU A 316 -18.64 13.78 -9.03
N ALA A 317 -17.63 12.92 -9.12
CA ALA A 317 -16.51 13.11 -10.02
C ALA A 317 -16.22 11.83 -10.82
N GLU A 318 -15.94 12.00 -12.10
CA GLU A 318 -15.45 10.96 -13.00
C GLU A 318 -14.17 11.47 -13.66
N ILE A 319 -13.09 10.69 -13.57
CA ILE A 319 -11.83 10.99 -14.24
C ILE A 319 -11.87 10.30 -15.61
N ASN A 320 -11.53 11.04 -16.67
CA ASN A 320 -11.39 10.48 -18.00
C ASN A 320 -9.90 10.24 -18.30
N LEU A 321 -9.28 9.28 -17.62
CA LEU A 321 -7.93 8.84 -17.95
C LEU A 321 -7.97 7.68 -18.97
N PRO A 322 -7.00 7.60 -19.88
CA PRO A 322 -6.88 6.48 -20.79
C PRO A 322 -6.31 5.25 -20.07
N GLU A 323 -7.11 4.20 -19.97
CA GLU A 323 -6.69 2.93 -19.36
C GLU A 323 -5.74 2.10 -20.21
N ASP A 324 -4.98 1.24 -19.53
CA ASP A 324 -4.09 0.28 -20.17
C ASP A 324 -4.87 -0.70 -21.09
N PRO A 325 -4.29 -1.15 -22.21
CA PRO A 325 -4.99 -2.00 -23.16
C PRO A 325 -5.50 -3.30 -22.53
N GLY A 326 -6.83 -3.42 -22.41
CA GLY A 326 -7.49 -4.60 -21.86
C GLY A 326 -7.96 -4.45 -20.42
N ILE A 327 -7.77 -3.28 -19.80
CA ILE A 327 -8.39 -2.89 -18.53
C ILE A 327 -9.63 -2.05 -18.81
N VAL A 328 -10.70 -2.31 -18.05
CA VAL A 328 -11.93 -1.51 -18.06
C VAL A 328 -12.20 -1.03 -16.65
N GLN A 329 -12.03 0.27 -16.43
CA GLN A 329 -12.36 0.94 -15.19
C GLN A 329 -13.46 1.97 -15.46
N VAL A 330 -14.60 1.79 -14.80
CA VAL A 330 -15.70 2.76 -14.81
C VAL A 330 -15.79 3.34 -13.41
N GLU A 331 -15.11 4.47 -13.23
CA GLU A 331 -14.91 5.05 -11.91
C GLU A 331 -15.74 6.30 -11.70
N THR A 332 -16.58 6.28 -10.67
CA THR A 332 -17.30 7.48 -10.25
C THR A 332 -17.24 7.62 -8.74
N PHE A 333 -16.66 8.73 -8.29
CA PHE A 333 -16.48 9.07 -6.89
C PHE A 333 -17.62 9.96 -6.41
N GLY A 334 -18.16 9.63 -5.24
CA GLY A 334 -18.91 10.57 -4.42
C GLY A 334 -17.96 11.30 -3.50
N ILE A 335 -17.85 12.62 -3.64
CA ILE A 335 -16.90 13.43 -2.88
C ILE A 335 -17.65 14.34 -1.92
N SER A 336 -17.26 14.31 -0.64
CA SER A 336 -17.74 15.22 0.39
C SER A 336 -16.59 15.99 1.00
N LEU A 337 -16.60 17.31 0.83
CA LEU A 337 -15.61 18.22 1.40
C LEU A 337 -16.29 19.12 2.43
N ASN A 338 -15.71 19.24 3.63
CA ASN A 338 -16.24 20.10 4.68
C ASN A 338 -15.24 21.17 5.15
N ALA A 339 -15.77 22.24 5.76
CA ALA A 339 -14.98 23.35 6.27
C ALA A 339 -14.04 22.96 7.42
N GLU A 340 -14.24 21.79 8.02
CA GLU A 340 -13.42 21.27 9.11
C GLU A 340 -12.12 20.64 8.59
N GLY A 341 -11.98 20.44 7.28
CA GLY A 341 -10.75 19.92 6.70
C GLY A 341 -10.85 18.48 6.20
N THR A 342 -11.94 17.78 6.50
CA THR A 342 -12.04 16.36 6.14
C THR A 342 -12.61 16.20 4.73
N CYS A 343 -11.90 15.44 3.91
CA CYS A 343 -12.35 14.98 2.61
C CYS A 343 -12.78 13.53 2.71
N PHE A 344 -13.93 13.19 2.13
CA PHE A 344 -14.39 11.81 1.94
C PHE A 344 -14.53 11.52 0.46
N TYR A 345 -13.99 10.39 0.02
CA TYR A 345 -14.05 9.86 -1.34
C TYR A 345 -14.72 8.50 -1.27
N GLY A 346 -16.01 8.45 -1.59
CA GLY A 346 -16.81 7.24 -1.48
C GLY A 346 -17.21 6.67 -2.83
N MET A 347 -17.15 5.35 -2.94
CA MET A 347 -17.71 4.63 -4.07
C MET A 347 -18.39 3.34 -3.64
N GLN A 348 -19.45 2.97 -4.35
CA GLN A 348 -20.11 1.68 -4.27
C GLN A 348 -19.50 0.80 -5.34
N ILE A 349 -18.92 -0.33 -4.95
CA ILE A 349 -18.38 -1.31 -5.90
C ILE A 349 -19.56 -2.06 -6.51
N GLU A 350 -19.72 -1.95 -7.83
CA GLU A 350 -20.79 -2.58 -8.59
C GLU A 350 -20.33 -3.90 -9.23
N ALA A 351 -19.08 -3.97 -9.67
CA ALA A 351 -18.45 -5.19 -10.15
C ALA A 351 -16.93 -5.10 -10.13
N VAL A 352 -16.28 -6.25 -9.99
CA VAL A 352 -14.83 -6.41 -10.16
C VAL A 352 -14.59 -7.67 -10.97
N MET A 353 -13.87 -7.55 -12.09
CA MET A 353 -13.70 -8.62 -13.06
C MET A 353 -15.09 -9.21 -13.45
N GLU A 354 -15.26 -10.53 -13.36
CA GLU A 354 -16.54 -11.20 -13.63
C GLU A 354 -17.53 -11.16 -12.45
N ARG A 355 -17.12 -10.64 -11.28
CA ARG A 355 -17.92 -10.67 -10.05
C ARG A 355 -18.77 -9.42 -9.95
N ILE A 356 -20.08 -9.60 -10.08
CA ILE A 356 -21.05 -8.51 -10.02
C ILE A 356 -21.56 -8.39 -8.59
N LYS A 357 -21.30 -7.25 -7.97
CA LYS A 357 -21.80 -6.77 -6.66
C LYS A 357 -21.39 -7.57 -5.43
N ASP A 358 -21.32 -8.89 -5.55
CA ASP A 358 -21.14 -9.85 -4.47
C ASP A 358 -19.94 -10.78 -4.77
N ASN A 359 -19.43 -11.45 -3.74
CA ASN A 359 -18.22 -12.29 -3.76
C ASN A 359 -16.93 -11.54 -4.13
N ILE A 360 -16.82 -10.26 -3.79
CA ILE A 360 -15.61 -9.46 -4.05
C ILE A 360 -14.52 -9.89 -3.06
N SER A 361 -13.39 -10.42 -3.54
CA SER A 361 -12.27 -10.79 -2.67
C SER A 361 -11.49 -9.56 -2.20
N LEU A 362 -10.77 -9.71 -1.09
CA LEU A 362 -9.95 -8.64 -0.53
C LEU A 362 -8.72 -8.37 -1.40
N ASP A 363 -8.20 -9.35 -2.14
CA ASP A 363 -7.08 -9.18 -3.08
C ASP A 363 -7.43 -8.25 -4.25
N HIS A 364 -8.64 -8.41 -4.80
CA HIS A 364 -9.18 -7.50 -5.80
C HIS A 364 -9.41 -6.11 -5.20
N LEU A 365 -9.94 -6.05 -3.98
CA LEU A 365 -10.21 -4.80 -3.30
C LEU A 365 -8.92 -4.03 -2.97
N ALA A 366 -7.84 -4.72 -2.59
CA ALA A 366 -6.54 -4.12 -2.31
C ALA A 366 -5.98 -3.40 -3.54
N ARG A 367 -6.16 -3.98 -4.74
CA ARG A 367 -5.76 -3.36 -6.02
C ARG A 367 -6.62 -2.14 -6.34
N ILE A 368 -7.94 -2.23 -6.21
CA ILE A 368 -8.84 -1.08 -6.36
C ILE A 368 -8.46 0.07 -5.40
N LEU A 369 -8.06 -0.24 -4.16
CA LEU A 369 -7.68 0.79 -3.19
C LEU A 369 -6.43 1.58 -3.60
N VAL A 370 -5.58 1.04 -4.49
CA VAL A 370 -4.47 1.79 -5.08
C VAL A 370 -5.04 2.92 -5.94
N ASP A 371 -5.89 2.57 -6.90
CA ASP A 371 -6.53 3.50 -7.85
C ASP A 371 -7.34 4.55 -7.09
N VAL A 372 -8.24 4.11 -6.20
CA VAL A 372 -9.08 5.00 -5.37
C VAL A 372 -8.24 6.02 -4.61
N GLN A 373 -7.06 5.64 -4.09
CA GLN A 373 -6.18 6.57 -3.39
C GLN A 373 -5.40 7.48 -4.34
N GLN A 374 -4.97 7.03 -5.51
CA GLN A 374 -4.26 7.89 -6.47
C GLN A 374 -5.23 8.88 -7.13
N ASP A 375 -6.34 8.40 -7.64
CA ASP A 375 -7.36 9.15 -8.38
C ASP A 375 -8.05 10.20 -7.52
N SER A 376 -8.38 9.86 -6.27
CA SER A 376 -8.93 10.85 -5.35
C SER A 376 -7.93 11.98 -5.04
N SER A 377 -6.61 11.74 -5.12
CA SER A 377 -5.63 12.82 -4.99
C SER A 377 -5.70 13.77 -6.18
N GLU A 378 -5.78 13.23 -7.39
CA GLU A 378 -5.86 14.00 -8.63
C GLU A 378 -7.14 14.84 -8.72
N ILE A 379 -8.31 14.22 -8.42
CA ILE A 379 -9.59 14.94 -8.41
C ILE A 379 -9.54 16.11 -7.45
N VAL A 380 -9.05 15.89 -6.22
CA VAL A 380 -9.04 16.96 -5.22
C VAL A 380 -8.04 18.04 -5.55
N ASP A 381 -6.88 17.69 -6.11
CA ASP A 381 -5.88 18.65 -6.55
C ASP A 381 -6.40 19.56 -7.69
N SER A 382 -7.40 19.10 -8.46
CA SER A 382 -8.10 19.89 -9.49
C SER A 382 -9.04 20.96 -8.92
N VAL A 383 -9.60 20.75 -7.72
CA VAL A 383 -10.59 21.66 -7.13
C VAL A 383 -10.02 22.57 -6.04
N ILE A 384 -8.98 22.14 -5.32
CA ILE A 384 -8.36 22.95 -4.25
C ILE A 384 -7.48 24.09 -4.79
N SER A 385 -7.22 25.08 -3.94
CA SER A 385 -6.40 26.24 -4.31
C SER A 385 -4.91 25.90 -4.45
N ASN A 386 -4.17 26.70 -5.24
CA ASN A 386 -2.70 26.60 -5.34
C ASN A 386 -2.02 26.69 -3.97
N TYR A 387 -2.50 27.57 -3.09
CA TYR A 387 -1.97 27.70 -1.74
C TYR A 387 -2.08 26.40 -0.94
N GLN A 388 -3.19 25.67 -1.08
CA GLN A 388 -3.37 24.38 -0.42
C GLN A 388 -2.45 23.32 -1.02
N ARG A 389 -2.29 23.29 -2.35
CA ARG A 389 -1.32 22.40 -3.01
C ARG A 389 0.11 22.65 -2.53
N ASP A 390 0.53 23.90 -2.42
CA ASP A 390 1.85 24.27 -1.89
C ASP A 390 2.04 23.83 -0.44
N LEU A 391 1.01 24.01 0.39
CA LEU A 391 1.03 23.55 1.78
C LEU A 391 1.19 22.04 1.88
N LEU A 392 0.42 21.27 1.08
CA LEU A 392 0.53 19.81 1.05
C LEU A 392 1.94 19.39 0.60
N ASN A 393 2.49 20.01 -0.44
CA ASN A 393 3.85 19.75 -0.91
C ASN A 393 4.91 20.01 0.18
N ILE A 394 4.74 21.05 1.00
CA ILE A 394 5.66 21.33 2.11
C ILE A 394 5.58 20.22 3.17
N ILE A 395 4.37 19.81 3.55
CA ILE A 395 4.13 18.84 4.63
C ILE A 395 4.60 17.45 4.22
N PHE A 396 4.31 17.05 2.99
CA PHE A 396 4.64 15.73 2.46
C PHE A 396 5.98 15.70 1.70
N LEU A 397 6.86 16.69 1.89
CA LEU A 397 8.22 16.69 1.32
C LEU A 397 8.26 16.53 -0.21
N GLY A 398 7.29 17.11 -0.92
CA GLY A 398 7.13 16.98 -2.37
C GLY A 398 6.43 15.70 -2.81
N ASP A 399 5.97 14.87 -1.88
CA ASP A 399 5.25 13.61 -2.13
C ASP A 399 3.74 13.74 -1.83
N ALA A 400 3.17 14.93 -2.04
CA ALA A 400 1.76 15.22 -1.81
C ALA A 400 0.77 14.34 -2.61
N PRO A 401 1.08 13.84 -3.82
CA PRO A 401 0.23 12.87 -4.50
C PRO A 401 0.03 11.56 -3.70
N ASN A 402 1.05 11.13 -2.96
CA ASN A 402 1.07 9.89 -2.16
C ASN A 402 0.76 10.14 -0.67
N ARG A 403 0.05 11.23 -0.36
CA ARG A 403 -0.31 11.60 1.02
C ARG A 403 -1.16 10.52 1.70
N ASN A 404 -1.07 10.46 3.02
CA ASN A 404 -1.73 9.42 3.81
C ASN A 404 -3.24 9.55 3.82
N LYS A 405 -3.93 8.46 3.48
CA LYS A 405 -5.38 8.33 3.56
C LYS A 405 -5.77 7.15 4.43
N VAL A 406 -7.03 7.12 4.85
CA VAL A 406 -7.61 6.08 5.71
C VAL A 406 -8.77 5.44 5.00
N ASN A 407 -8.77 4.12 4.93
CA ASN A 407 -9.83 3.35 4.29
C ASN A 407 -10.96 3.07 5.30
N LEU A 408 -12.20 3.15 4.85
CA LEU A 408 -13.37 2.60 5.54
C LEU A 408 -14.12 1.74 4.53
N ILE A 409 -14.13 0.44 4.79
CA ILE A 409 -14.81 -0.54 3.97
C ILE A 409 -16.09 -0.94 4.71
N ILE A 410 -17.21 -0.85 4.01
CA ILE A 410 -18.54 -1.19 4.53
C ILE A 410 -19.12 -2.26 3.63
N ALA A 411 -19.45 -3.42 4.19
CA ALA A 411 -20.10 -4.50 3.44
C ALA A 411 -21.36 -4.98 4.16
N ASN A 412 -22.25 -5.64 3.41
CA ASN A 412 -23.45 -6.22 3.99
C ASN A 412 -23.22 -7.60 4.59
N GLU A 413 -22.26 -8.34 4.03
CA GLU A 413 -21.96 -9.72 4.41
C GLU A 413 -20.49 -10.01 4.10
N ILE A 414 -19.91 -10.87 4.93
CA ILE A 414 -18.56 -11.40 4.82
C ILE A 414 -18.65 -12.92 4.81
N THR A 415 -17.93 -13.56 3.91
CA THR A 415 -17.88 -15.02 3.77
C THR A 415 -16.41 -15.48 3.90
N PRO A 416 -16.09 -16.42 4.79
CA PRO A 416 -16.99 -17.03 5.79
C PRO A 416 -17.41 -16.04 6.88
N HIS A 417 -18.59 -16.24 7.46
CA HIS A 417 -19.04 -15.46 8.62
C HIS A 417 -18.48 -16.09 9.91
N LEU A 418 -17.56 -15.37 10.55
CA LEU A 418 -16.85 -15.79 11.75
C LEU A 418 -17.07 -14.78 12.87
N THR A 419 -16.73 -15.16 14.10
CA THR A 419 -16.67 -14.22 15.23
C THR A 419 -15.45 -13.29 15.11
N ALA A 420 -15.51 -12.13 15.76
CA ALA A 420 -14.39 -11.18 15.77
C ALA A 420 -13.06 -11.80 16.25
N GLU A 421 -13.10 -12.74 17.19
CA GLU A 421 -11.90 -13.44 17.70
C GLU A 421 -11.31 -14.39 16.64
N GLU A 422 -12.15 -15.05 15.86
CA GLU A 422 -11.73 -15.98 14.80
C GLU A 422 -11.11 -15.25 13.60
N TYR A 423 -11.46 -14.00 13.35
CA TYR A 423 -10.78 -13.16 12.35
C TYR A 423 -9.39 -12.67 12.81
N MET A 424 -9.10 -12.72 14.10
CA MET A 424 -7.82 -12.29 14.69
C MET A 424 -6.96 -13.50 15.05
N ASP A 425 -6.80 -14.41 14.08
CA ASP A 425 -6.18 -15.73 14.25
C ASP A 425 -4.65 -15.73 14.10
N LYS A 426 -4.04 -14.58 13.74
CA LYS A 426 -2.65 -14.48 13.26
C LYS A 426 -2.36 -15.41 12.07
N GLY A 427 -3.39 -15.79 11.33
CA GLY A 427 -3.35 -16.73 10.22
C GLY A 427 -3.85 -16.10 8.93
N GLU A 428 -4.45 -16.94 8.07
CA GLU A 428 -4.91 -16.55 6.74
C GLU A 428 -5.98 -15.44 6.80
N TYR A 429 -6.95 -15.53 7.73
CA TYR A 429 -8.00 -14.53 7.85
C TYR A 429 -7.46 -13.16 8.25
N GLU A 430 -6.58 -13.11 9.26
CA GLU A 430 -5.96 -11.85 9.68
C GLU A 430 -5.06 -11.28 8.57
N ASN A 431 -4.27 -12.12 7.90
CA ASN A 431 -3.39 -11.71 6.80
C ASN A 431 -4.17 -11.06 5.66
N GLU A 432 -5.28 -11.66 5.24
CA GLU A 432 -6.08 -11.15 4.14
C GLU A 432 -6.78 -9.82 4.50
N LEU A 433 -7.28 -9.68 5.73
CA LEU A 433 -7.79 -8.41 6.24
C LEU A 433 -6.71 -7.32 6.21
N GLN A 434 -5.50 -7.64 6.64
CA GLN A 434 -4.39 -6.68 6.70
C GLN A 434 -4.01 -6.09 5.34
N GLN A 435 -4.32 -6.77 4.23
CA GLN A 435 -4.10 -6.23 2.88
C GLN A 435 -4.85 -4.90 2.67
N VAL A 436 -6.09 -4.79 3.16
CA VAL A 436 -6.99 -3.65 2.88
C VAL A 436 -7.07 -2.62 4.02
N ILE A 437 -6.81 -3.03 5.27
CA ILE A 437 -6.84 -2.14 6.46
C ILE A 437 -5.47 -1.92 7.12
N GLY A 438 -4.41 -2.58 6.66
CA GLY A 438 -3.09 -2.62 7.33
C GLY A 438 -3.11 -3.41 8.64
N ASP A 439 -2.00 -3.41 9.38
CA ASP A 439 -1.81 -4.21 10.61
C ASP A 439 -3.07 -4.20 11.50
N ALA A 440 -3.66 -5.37 11.73
CA ALA A 440 -4.90 -5.50 12.47
C ALA A 440 -4.65 -5.20 13.95
N LYS A 441 -5.50 -4.38 14.56
CA LYS A 441 -5.36 -3.89 15.93
C LYS A 441 -6.36 -4.52 16.88
N ALA A 442 -7.61 -4.61 16.44
CA ALA A 442 -8.71 -5.14 17.23
C ALA A 442 -9.91 -5.45 16.33
N ALA A 443 -10.68 -6.46 16.71
CA ALA A 443 -11.98 -6.78 16.13
C ALA A 443 -13.04 -6.86 17.22
N TYR A 444 -14.28 -6.48 16.89
CA TYR A 444 -15.41 -6.48 17.81
C TYR A 444 -16.69 -6.89 17.10
N ASP A 445 -17.42 -7.83 17.70
CA ASP A 445 -18.81 -8.11 17.32
C ASP A 445 -19.71 -7.05 17.96
N ILE A 446 -20.12 -6.06 17.17
CA ILE A 446 -20.97 -4.94 17.63
C ILE A 446 -22.45 -5.34 17.67
N SER A 447 -22.83 -6.38 16.93
CA SER A 447 -24.12 -7.06 17.02
C SER A 447 -23.95 -8.56 16.76
N GLU A 448 -25.05 -9.34 16.76
CA GLU A 448 -25.02 -10.76 16.39
C GLU A 448 -24.61 -11.00 14.92
N HIS A 449 -24.71 -9.97 14.07
CA HIS A 449 -24.44 -10.07 12.64
C HIS A 449 -23.48 -9.01 12.11
N ASP A 450 -23.10 -8.04 12.95
CA ASP A 450 -22.27 -6.92 12.55
C ASP A 450 -20.92 -6.99 13.29
N THR A 451 -19.83 -7.05 12.53
CA THR A 451 -18.45 -7.11 13.00
C THR A 451 -17.69 -5.87 12.55
N LEU A 452 -16.91 -5.27 13.45
CA LEU A 452 -16.08 -4.10 13.22
C LEU A 452 -14.62 -4.45 13.50
N ILE A 453 -13.76 -4.24 12.50
CA ILE A 453 -12.33 -4.54 12.56
C ILE A 453 -11.55 -3.24 12.35
N PHE A 454 -10.59 -2.99 13.24
CA PHE A 454 -9.71 -1.84 13.23
C PHE A 454 -8.32 -2.25 12.74
N GLY A 455 -7.83 -1.57 11.71
CA GLY A 455 -6.47 -1.72 11.20
C GLY A 455 -5.58 -0.50 11.45
N ALA A 456 -4.35 -0.57 10.96
CA ALA A 456 -3.40 0.55 11.02
C ALA A 456 -3.75 1.68 10.06
N HIS A 457 -4.35 1.37 8.92
CA HIS A 457 -4.62 2.27 7.80
C HIS A 457 -6.09 2.25 7.35
N GLY A 458 -6.96 1.54 8.06
CA GLY A 458 -8.38 1.57 7.78
C GLY A 458 -9.25 0.83 8.78
N LEU A 459 -10.53 0.76 8.47
CA LEU A 459 -11.55 0.01 9.19
C LEU A 459 -12.37 -0.83 8.22
N LEU A 460 -12.82 -1.98 8.69
CA LEU A 460 -13.80 -2.81 8.01
C LEU A 460 -15.03 -2.95 8.93
N VAL A 461 -16.22 -2.63 8.41
CA VAL A 461 -17.49 -2.90 9.08
C VAL A 461 -18.35 -3.74 8.17
N VAL A 462 -18.68 -4.94 8.63
CA VAL A 462 -19.50 -5.86 7.85
C VAL A 462 -20.71 -6.29 8.64
N GLY A 463 -21.85 -6.37 7.96
CA GLY A 463 -23.09 -6.90 8.48
C GLY A 463 -24.31 -6.20 7.90
N PRO A 464 -25.51 -6.77 8.07
CA PRO A 464 -26.73 -6.25 7.45
C PRO A 464 -27.13 -4.85 7.96
N ASN A 465 -26.60 -4.42 9.10
CA ASN A 465 -26.83 -3.07 9.64
C ASN A 465 -25.59 -2.18 9.59
N SER A 466 -24.51 -2.60 8.93
CA SER A 466 -23.23 -1.88 8.86
C SER A 466 -23.39 -0.39 8.53
N ARG A 467 -24.21 -0.07 7.52
CA ARG A 467 -24.51 1.32 7.11
C ARG A 467 -25.16 2.19 8.18
N ARG A 468 -25.82 1.61 9.19
CA ARG A 468 -26.39 2.41 10.31
C ARG A 468 -25.32 3.06 11.18
N HIS A 469 -24.10 2.52 11.14
CA HIS A 469 -22.97 3.00 11.93
C HIS A 469 -22.19 4.13 11.24
N GLU A 470 -22.51 4.45 9.97
CA GLU A 470 -21.85 5.50 9.19
C GLU A 470 -21.68 6.84 9.90
N PRO A 471 -22.68 7.41 10.62
CA PRO A 471 -22.47 8.69 11.30
C PRO A 471 -21.31 8.65 12.30
N LEU A 472 -21.16 7.54 13.03
CA LEU A 472 -20.09 7.38 14.01
C LEU A 472 -18.75 7.08 13.33
N LEU A 473 -18.76 6.25 12.28
CA LEU A 473 -17.57 5.89 11.52
C LEU A 473 -16.98 7.10 10.79
N CYS A 474 -17.82 7.92 10.15
CA CYS A 474 -17.38 9.18 9.53
C CYS A 474 -16.80 10.14 10.56
N ALA A 475 -17.40 10.27 11.75
CA ALA A 475 -16.82 11.08 12.82
C ALA A 475 -15.47 10.54 13.30
N TYR A 476 -15.32 9.21 13.43
CA TYR A 476 -14.04 8.59 13.76
C TYR A 476 -12.97 8.88 12.71
N LEU A 477 -13.31 8.75 11.41
CA LEU A 477 -12.41 9.07 10.31
C LEU A 477 -11.91 10.52 10.36
N GLN A 478 -12.77 11.49 10.68
CA GLN A 478 -12.35 12.90 10.83
C GLN A 478 -11.22 13.06 11.85
N PHE A 479 -11.32 12.39 13.01
CA PHE A 479 -10.28 12.50 14.04
C PHE A 479 -8.99 11.79 13.64
N ILE A 480 -9.08 10.62 13.01
CA ILE A 480 -7.91 9.84 12.62
C ILE A 480 -7.13 10.53 11.49
N THR A 481 -7.82 11.09 10.49
CA THR A 481 -7.15 11.80 9.40
C THR A 481 -6.43 13.06 9.89
N ILE A 482 -7.02 13.78 10.86
CA ILE A 482 -6.35 14.90 11.55
C ILE A 482 -5.09 14.42 12.28
N ASP A 483 -5.16 13.32 13.04
CA ASP A 483 -4.01 12.79 13.76
C ASP A 483 -2.86 12.42 12.80
N ILE A 484 -3.17 11.71 11.72
CA ILE A 484 -2.19 11.35 10.68
C ILE A 484 -1.57 12.59 10.05
N PHE A 485 -2.36 13.61 9.73
CA PHE A 485 -1.85 14.86 9.18
C PHE A 485 -0.92 15.57 10.19
N LEU A 486 -1.30 15.64 11.47
CA LEU A 486 -0.49 16.26 12.52
C LEU A 486 0.84 15.53 12.71
N GLN A 487 0.86 14.20 12.65
CA GLN A 487 2.10 13.42 12.71
C GLN A 487 3.08 13.80 11.58
N ASN A 488 2.58 13.97 10.35
CA ASN A 488 3.39 14.42 9.21
C ASN A 488 3.83 15.87 9.36
N TYR A 489 2.92 16.75 9.82
CA TYR A 489 3.22 18.15 10.09
C TYR A 489 4.36 18.31 11.12
N PHE A 490 4.29 17.62 12.27
CA PHE A 490 5.34 17.69 13.28
C PHE A 490 6.66 17.07 12.81
N ALA A 491 6.62 15.95 12.10
CA ALA A 491 7.82 15.36 11.50
C ALA A 491 8.51 16.37 10.56
N ARG A 492 7.73 17.07 9.74
CA ARG A 492 8.26 18.11 8.84
C ARG A 492 8.85 19.29 9.60
N LEU A 493 8.19 19.77 10.64
CA LEU A 493 8.70 20.88 11.47
C LEU A 493 10.04 20.54 12.11
N TRP A 494 10.23 19.31 12.57
CA TRP A 494 11.51 18.89 13.16
C TRP A 494 12.62 18.87 12.11
N MET A 495 12.35 18.31 10.92
CA MET A 495 13.31 18.34 9.81
C MET A 495 13.69 19.77 9.42
N LEU A 496 12.70 20.67 9.31
CA LEU A 496 12.96 22.08 9.01
C LEU A 496 13.79 22.77 10.10
N ASN A 497 13.54 22.44 11.37
CA ASN A 497 14.32 23.01 12.48
C ASN A 497 15.78 22.53 12.47
N ASP A 498 16.02 21.27 12.11
CA ASP A 498 17.37 20.74 11.92
C ASP A 498 18.07 21.38 10.72
N ASP A 499 17.36 21.56 9.60
CA ASP A 499 17.87 22.23 8.40
C ASP A 499 18.23 23.71 8.67
N LEU A 500 17.50 24.39 9.57
CA LEU A 500 17.81 25.76 9.98
C LEU A 500 18.95 25.87 11.01
N SER A 501 19.22 24.78 11.74
CA SER A 501 20.26 24.73 12.77
C SER A 501 21.64 24.32 12.22
N ASN A 502 21.67 23.73 11.02
CA ASN A 502 22.86 23.38 10.25
C ASN A 502 23.16 24.45 9.19
#